data_AF-A0A7C6KSX9-F1
#
_entry.id   AF-A0A7C6KSX9-F1
#
_cell.length_a   1.000
_cell.length_b   1.000
_cell.length_c   1.000
_cell.angle_alpha   90.00
_cell.angle_beta   90.00
_cell.angle_gamma   90.00
#
_symmetry.space_group_name_H-M   'P 1'
#
loop_
_entity.id
_entity.type
_entity.pdbx_description
1 polymer ?
#
loop_
_entity_poly.entity_id
_entity_poly.type
_entity_poly.pdbx_seq_one_letter_code
_entity_poly.pdbx_strand_id
1 'polypeptide(L)' 'MTKKALEQSPNGICVLVDNAVSRDNITRFGKNFGYQVSTELDGSDFKITLSR' A
#
# COMPACT_ATOMS: atom_id res chain seq x y z
N MET A 1 -7.22 1.61 18.24
CA MET A 1 -8.39 1.54 17.35
C MET A 1 -7.96 1.28 15.91
N THR A 2 -7.33 0.13 15.62
CA THR A 2 -6.72 -0.15 14.31
C THR A 2 -7.25 -1.44 13.68
N LYS A 3 -8.01 -2.23 14.47
CA LYS A 3 -8.59 -3.51 14.01
C LYS A 3 -9.83 -3.34 13.13
N LYS A 4 -10.44 -2.16 13.08
CA LYS A 4 -11.67 -1.90 12.29
C LYS A 4 -11.44 -1.41 10.86
N ALA A 5 -10.19 -1.12 10.47
CA ALA A 5 -9.88 -0.69 9.10
C ALA A 5 -9.69 -1.87 8.13
N LEU A 6 -9.48 -3.08 8.65
CA LEU A 6 -9.13 -4.26 7.83
C LEU A 6 -10.36 -5.01 7.27
N GLU A 7 -11.57 -4.71 7.75
CA GLU A 7 -12.80 -5.44 7.38
C GLU A 7 -13.61 -4.81 6.23
N GLN A 8 -13.19 -3.66 5.68
CA GLN A 8 -14.06 -2.88 4.75
C GLN A 8 -13.71 -2.89 3.26
N SER A 9 -12.66 -3.56 2.77
CA SER A 9 -12.31 -3.43 1.34
C SER A 9 -11.91 -4.73 0.66
N PRO A 10 -12.83 -5.37 -0.09
CA PRO A 10 -12.51 -6.37 -1.11
C PRO A 10 -11.70 -5.83 -2.31
N ASN A 11 -11.38 -4.52 -2.34
CA ASN A 11 -10.86 -3.78 -3.50
C ASN A 11 -9.36 -3.43 -3.43
N GLY A 12 -8.61 -4.01 -2.50
CA GLY A 12 -7.18 -3.77 -2.38
C GLY A 12 -6.76 -3.10 -1.08
N ILE A 13 -5.47 -3.23 -0.76
CA ILE A 13 -4.86 -2.78 0.49
C ILE A 13 -4.21 -1.42 0.24
N CYS A 14 -4.53 -0.43 1.07
CA CYS A 14 -3.83 0.85 1.06
C CYS A 14 -2.87 0.91 2.27
N VAL A 15 -1.60 1.17 2.00
CA VAL A 15 -0.51 1.23 2.99
C VAL A 15 0.14 2.60 2.90
N LEU A 16 0.13 3.34 4.01
CA LEU A 16 0.91 4.58 4.14
C LEU A 16 2.27 4.23 4.73
N VAL A 17 3.34 4.71 4.10
CA VAL A 17 4.71 4.54 4.58
C VAL A 17 5.43 5.87 4.61
N ASP A 18 6.19 6.07 5.68
CA ASP A 18 6.96 7.29 5.97
C ASP A 18 8.32 7.31 5.26
N ASN A 19 8.72 6.18 4.65
CA ASN A 19 10.06 6.03 4.10
C ASN A 19 10.10 5.34 2.73
N ALA A 20 11.06 5.75 1.91
CA ALA A 20 11.22 5.28 0.54
C ALA A 20 11.63 3.79 0.43
N VAL A 21 12.25 3.22 1.47
CA VAL A 21 12.70 1.82 1.49
C VAL A 21 11.51 0.88 1.66
N SER A 22 10.60 1.19 2.59
CA SER A 22 9.32 0.51 2.76
C SER A 22 8.49 0.60 1.49
N ARG A 23 8.50 1.77 0.82
CA ARG A 23 7.80 1.93 -0.46
C ARG A 23 8.32 0.98 -1.53
N ASP A 24 9.63 0.89 -1.69
CA ASP A 24 10.24 0.01 -2.69
C ASP A 24 9.96 -1.46 -2.39
N ASN A 25 10.10 -1.88 -1.13
CA ASN A 25 9.82 -3.24 -0.68
C ASN A 25 8.35 -3.64 -0.93
N ILE A 26 7.39 -2.78 -0.58
CA ILE A 26 5.95 -3.05 -0.79
C ILE A 26 5.63 -3.08 -2.28
N THR A 27 6.23 -2.19 -3.08
CA THR A 27 6.04 -2.17 -4.53
C THR A 27 6.57 -3.43 -5.19
N ARG A 28 7.75 -3.88 -4.77
CA ARG A 28 8.37 -5.12 -5.25
C ARG A 28 7.55 -6.35 -4.84
N PHE A 29 7.06 -6.37 -3.60
CA PHE A 29 6.20 -7.44 -3.09
C PHE A 29 4.90 -7.54 -3.89
N GLY A 30 4.19 -6.42 -4.07
CA GLY A 30 2.94 -6.38 -4.82
C GLY A 30 3.10 -6.87 -6.26
N LYS A 31 4.10 -6.34 -6.98
CA LYS A 31 4.41 -6.78 -8.35
C LYS A 31 4.76 -8.27 -8.43
N ASN A 32 5.54 -8.79 -7.48
CA ASN A 32 5.94 -10.20 -7.45
C ASN A 32 4.75 -11.14 -7.19
N PHE A 33 3.76 -10.69 -6.42
CA PHE A 33 2.57 -11.45 -6.10
C PHE A 33 1.42 -11.26 -7.11
N GLY A 34 1.67 -10.52 -8.20
CA GLY A 34 0.67 -10.27 -9.26
C GLY A 34 -0.38 -9.22 -8.90
N TYR A 35 -0.13 -8.38 -7.89
CA TYR A 35 -0.99 -7.23 -7.58
C TYR A 35 -0.54 -6.01 -8.38
N GLN A 36 -1.52 -5.19 -8.73
CA GLN A 36 -1.30 -3.88 -9.29
C GLN A 36 -0.96 -2.90 -8.16
N VAL A 37 0.23 -2.30 -8.25
CA VAL A 37 0.72 -1.35 -7.25
C VAL A 37 0.64 0.07 -7.79
N SER A 38 -0.03 0.95 -7.07
CA SER A 38 0.00 2.40 -7.28
C SER A 38 0.67 3.08 -6.09
N THR A 39 1.58 4.00 -6.34
CA THR A 39 2.25 4.80 -5.31
C THR A 39 1.93 6.28 -5.54
N GLU A 40 1.35 6.91 -4.55
CA GLU A 40 1.04 8.35 -4.51
C GLU A 40 1.82 9.00 -3.36
N LEU A 41 2.15 10.27 -3.51
CA LEU A 41 2.87 11.04 -2.51
C LEU A 41 1.84 11.95 -1.82
N ASP A 42 1.55 11.68 -0.56
CA ASP A 42 0.53 12.38 0.23
C ASP A 42 1.23 13.20 1.31
N GLY A 43 1.63 14.42 0.95
CA GLY A 43 2.39 15.31 1.82
C GLY A 43 3.81 14.81 2.10
N SER A 44 4.06 14.33 3.32
CA SER A 44 5.36 13.79 3.75
C SER A 44 5.42 12.26 3.70
N ASP A 45 4.29 11.60 3.45
CA ASP A 45 4.17 10.15 3.44
C ASP A 45 3.93 9.63 2.01
N PHE A 46 4.26 8.36 1.80
CA PHE A 46 3.96 7.63 0.57
C PHE A 46 2.75 6.74 0.78
N LYS A 47 1.72 6.98 -0.01
CA LYS A 47 0.51 6.15 -0.06
C LYS A 47 0.67 5.09 -1.13
N ILE A 48 0.52 3.83 -0.76
CA ILE A 48 0.69 2.70 -1.66
C ILE A 48 -0.61 1.93 -1.69
N THR A 49 -1.21 1.80 -2.86
CA THR A 49 -2.44 1.06 -3.08
C THR A 49 -2.11 -0.21 -3.86
N LEU A 50 -2.45 -1.36 -3.27
CA LEU A 50 -2.29 -2.70 -3.82
C LEU A 50 -3.67 -3.23 -4.18
N SER A 51 -4.02 -3.24 -5.47
CA SER A 51 -5.26 -3.85 -5.97
C SER A 51 -4.94 -5.14 -6.74
N ARG A 52 -5.87 -6.11 -6.74
CA ARG A 52 -5.75 -7.33 -7.54
C ARG A 52 -6.51 -7.18 -8.85
#